data_AF-A0A661FVK0-F1
#
_entry.id   AF-A0A661FVK0-F1
#
_cell.length_a   1.000
_cell.length_b   1.000
_cell.length_c   1.000
_cell.angle_alpha   90.00
_cell.angle_beta   90.00
_cell.angle_gamma   90.00
#
_symmetry.space_group_name_H-M   'P 1'
#
loop_
_entity.id
_entity.type
_entity.pdbx_description
1 polymer ?
#
loop_
_entity_poly.entity_id
_entity_poly.type
_entity_poly.pdbx_seq_one_letter_code
_entity_poly.pdbx_strand_id
1 'polypeptide(L)' 'DLETFMSQLVPDGDPMFTHTDEGPDDMPAHVRSILTQSDLNLPVVDGLCALGTWQGIFLWEHRYAAHTRKILLTISGE' A
#
# COMPACT_ATOMS: atom_id res chain seq x y z
N ASP A 1 -0.66 -7.76 13.18
CA ASP A 1 0.59 -7.05 13.49
C ASP A 1 0.81 -5.83 12.64
N LEU A 2 1.13 -5.94 11.34
CA LEU A 2 1.31 -4.74 10.48
C LEU A 2 0.06 -3.85 10.46
N GLU A 3 -1.12 -4.44 10.29
CA GLU A 3 -2.40 -3.71 10.35
C GLU A 3 -2.65 -3.08 11.72
N THR A 4 -2.33 -3.80 12.79
CA THR A 4 -2.42 -3.30 14.17
C THR A 4 -1.50 -2.11 14.40
N PHE A 5 -0.28 -2.16 13.86
CA PHE A 5 0.66 -1.05 13.94
C PHE A 5 0.18 0.16 13.13
N MET A 6 -0.27 -0.04 11.88
CA MET A 6 -0.74 1.04 11.03
C MET A 6 -2.01 1.72 11.56
N SER A 7 -2.94 0.96 12.12
CA SER A 7 -4.15 1.50 12.75
C SER A 7 -3.86 2.29 14.04
N GLN A 8 -2.77 1.98 14.74
CA GLN A 8 -2.30 2.79 15.87
C GLN A 8 -1.55 4.06 15.42
N LEU A 9 -0.73 3.94 14.37
CA LEU A 9 0.09 5.05 13.86
C LEU A 9 -0.75 6.12 13.16
N VAL A 10 -1.78 5.70 12.42
CA VAL A 10 -2.67 6.59 11.66
C VAL A 10 -4.10 6.14 11.94
N PRO A 11 -4.75 6.58 13.03
CA PRO A 11 -6.06 6.07 13.42
C PRO A 11 -7.19 6.47 12.46
N ASP A 12 -8.16 5.58 12.28
CA ASP A 12 -9.36 5.90 11.51
C ASP A 12 -10.26 6.87 12.28
N GLY A 13 -10.78 7.87 11.58
CA GLY A 13 -11.63 8.91 12.17
C GLY A 13 -10.90 9.86 13.12
N ASP A 14 -9.57 9.93 13.06
CA ASP A 14 -8.81 10.87 13.88
C ASP A 14 -9.26 12.32 13.62
N PRO A 15 -9.73 13.06 14.64
CA PRO A 15 -10.23 14.43 14.49
C PRO A 15 -9.16 15.43 14.03
N MET A 16 -7.87 15.04 14.00
CA MET A 16 -6.83 15.88 13.40
C MET A 16 -7.01 16.07 11.89
N PHE A 17 -7.68 15.14 11.21
CA PHE A 17 -7.88 15.20 9.77
C PHE A 17 -9.18 15.93 9.42
N THR A 18 -9.09 16.87 8.49
CA THR A 18 -10.26 17.60 7.97
C THR A 18 -10.88 16.91 6.76
N HIS A 19 -10.10 16.12 6.01
CA HIS A 19 -10.58 15.34 4.88
C HIS A 19 -11.26 14.06 5.39
N THR A 20 -12.59 14.02 5.27
CA THR A 20 -13.43 12.92 5.79
C THR A 20 -14.61 12.61 4.86
N ASP A 21 -14.53 13.08 3.61
CA ASP A 21 -15.66 13.09 2.68
C ASP A 21 -16.11 11.67 2.29
N GLU A 22 -15.20 10.70 2.32
CA GLU A 22 -15.49 9.31 1.98
C GLU A 22 -15.50 8.34 3.17
N GLY A 23 -15.56 8.85 4.40
CA GLY A 23 -15.64 8.06 5.63
C GLY A 23 -14.41 8.16 6.53
N PRO A 24 -14.42 7.45 7.68
CA PRO A 24 -13.40 7.57 8.70
C PRO A 24 -12.02 7.01 8.29
N ASP A 25 -11.96 6.09 7.34
CA ASP A 25 -10.74 5.48 6.82
C ASP A 25 -10.16 6.24 5.61
N ASP A 26 -10.80 7.33 5.17
CA ASP A 26 -10.45 8.07 3.95
C ASP A 26 -9.04 8.69 4.02
N MET A 27 -8.88 9.77 4.79
CA MET A 27 -7.57 10.42 4.95
C MET A 27 -6.51 9.49 5.59
N PRO A 28 -6.84 8.64 6.58
CA PRO A 28 -5.90 7.65 7.09
C PRO A 28 -5.35 6.71 6.01
N ALA A 29 -6.18 6.22 5.09
CA ALA A 29 -5.71 5.40 3.97
C ALA A 29 -4.74 6.16 3.06
N HIS A 30 -4.98 7.45 2.79
CA HIS A 30 -4.03 8.28 2.04
C HIS A 30 -2.65 8.36 2.72
N VAL A 31 -2.61 8.59 4.03
CA VAL A 31 -1.34 8.64 4.77
C VAL A 31 -0.65 7.28 4.75
N ARG A 32 -1.38 6.18 5.04
CA ARG A 32 -0.83 4.82 5.04
C ARG A 32 -0.25 4.47 3.66
N SER A 33 -0.93 4.79 2.55
CA SER A 33 -0.43 4.58 1.18
C SER A 33 0.85 5.36 0.86
N ILE A 34 1.00 6.58 1.38
CA ILE A 34 2.23 7.36 1.19
C ILE A 34 3.39 6.71 1.96
N LEU A 35 3.13 6.24 3.18
CA LEU A 35 4.14 5.58 4.02
C LEU A 35 4.56 4.21 3.47
N THR A 36 3.65 3.49 2.82
CA THR A 36 3.91 2.14 2.27
C THR A 36 4.34 2.15 0.80
N GLN A 37 4.38 3.34 0.17
CA GLN A 37 4.68 3.54 -1.25
C GLN A 37 3.62 2.92 -2.17
N SER A 38 3.52 3.42 -3.41
CA SER A 38 2.54 2.96 -4.40
C SER A 38 3.18 2.23 -5.59
N ASP A 39 4.50 2.13 -5.60
CA ASP A 39 5.28 1.49 -6.65
C ASP A 39 6.49 0.76 -6.05
N LEU A 40 6.98 -0.23 -6.80
CA LEU A 40 8.18 -0.99 -6.46
C LEU A 40 9.02 -1.14 -7.72
N ASN A 41 10.33 -0.94 -7.59
CA ASN A 41 11.29 -1.27 -8.63
C ASN A 41 12.07 -2.53 -8.20
N LEU A 42 11.97 -3.58 -8.99
CA LEU A 42 12.49 -4.90 -8.65
C LEU A 42 13.41 -5.43 -9.76
N PRO A 43 14.60 -5.96 -9.40
CA PRO A 43 15.48 -6.56 -10.38
C PRO A 43 14.89 -7.86 -10.96
N VAL A 44 15.15 -8.09 -12.23
CA VAL A 44 14.85 -9.35 -12.92
C VAL A 44 16.18 -9.97 -13.34
N VAL A 45 16.40 -11.23 -12.97
CA VAL A 45 17.63 -11.99 -13.26
C VAL A 45 17.21 -13.34 -13.83
N ASP A 46 17.77 -13.72 -14.99
CA ASP A 46 17.45 -14.97 -15.70
C ASP A 46 15.94 -15.17 -15.94
N GLY A 47 15.23 -14.07 -16.23
CA GLY A 47 13.78 -14.07 -16.47
C GLY A 47 12.91 -14.19 -15.21
N LEU A 48 13.51 -14.16 -14.02
CA LEU A 48 12.81 -14.27 -12.74
C LEU A 48 12.93 -12.97 -11.92
N CYS A 49 11.84 -12.58 -11.26
CA CYS A 49 11.89 -11.49 -10.28
C CYS A 49 12.80 -11.91 -9.12
N ALA A 50 13.91 -11.20 -8.92
CA ALA A 50 14.97 -11.59 -8.00
C ALA A 50 14.64 -11.17 -6.55
N LEU A 51 13.64 -11.83 -5.98
CA LEU A 51 13.26 -11.68 -4.57
C LEU A 51 14.16 -12.55 -3.68
N GLY A 52 14.52 -12.04 -2.51
CA GLY A 52 15.14 -12.82 -1.44
C GLY A 52 14.16 -13.78 -0.77
N THR A 53 14.68 -14.74 -0.01
CA THR A 53 13.91 -15.84 0.62
C THR A 53 12.67 -15.39 1.40
N TRP A 54 12.69 -14.20 1.99
CA TRP A 54 11.62 -13.67 2.85
C TRP A 54 10.92 -12.44 2.27
N GLN A 55 11.21 -12.07 1.02
CA GLN A 55 10.55 -10.94 0.37
C GLN A 55 9.24 -11.39 -0.27
N GLY A 56 8.18 -10.63 -0.01
CA GLY A 56 6.88 -10.76 -0.67
C GLY A 56 6.45 -9.41 -1.22
N ILE A 57 5.73 -9.44 -2.33
CA ILE A 57 5.10 -8.27 -2.93
C ILE A 57 3.63 -8.29 -2.50
N PHE A 58 3.17 -7.21 -1.88
CA PHE A 58 1.82 -7.10 -1.36
C PHE A 58 1.11 -5.92 -1.98
N LEU A 59 -0.15 -6.13 -2.37
CA LEU A 59 -1.11 -5.04 -2.50
C LEU A 59 -1.80 -4.90 -1.14
N TRP A 60 -1.48 -3.83 -0.41
CA TRP A 60 -2.10 -3.54 0.88
C TRP A 60 -3.23 -2.53 0.69
N GLU A 61 -4.46 -3.01 0.69
CA GLU A 61 -5.65 -2.16 0.66
C GLU A 61 -5.84 -1.52 2.04
N HIS A 62 -5.95 -0.19 2.08
CA HIS A 62 -6.14 0.57 3.31
C HIS A 62 -7.56 1.09 3.48
N ARG A 63 -8.43 0.92 2.48
CA ARG A 63 -9.87 1.20 2.59
C ARG A 63 -10.64 -0.06 2.95
N TYR A 64 -11.63 0.07 3.83
CA TYR A 64 -12.49 -1.05 4.23
C TYR A 64 -13.52 -1.42 3.17
N ALA A 65 -13.97 -0.44 2.40
CA ALA A 65 -14.86 -0.70 1.28
C ALA A 65 -14.14 -1.54 0.22
N ALA A 66 -14.88 -2.46 -0.42
CA ALA A 66 -14.29 -3.27 -1.48
C ALA A 66 -13.98 -2.40 -2.71
N HIS A 67 -12.72 -2.42 -3.16
CA HIS A 67 -12.29 -1.73 -4.37
C HIS A 67 -11.71 -2.71 -5.39
N THR A 68 -11.89 -2.40 -6.67
CA THR A 68 -11.14 -3.05 -7.75
C THR A 68 -9.89 -2.22 -8.03
N ARG A 69 -8.72 -2.80 -7.79
CA ARG A 69 -7.43 -2.17 -8.07
C ARG A 69 -6.85 -2.67 -9.39
N LYS A 70 -6.06 -1.82 -10.05
CA LYS A 70 -5.29 -2.15 -11.24
C LYS A 70 -3.82 -1.92 -10.91
N ILE A 71 -2.98 -2.92 -11.15
CA ILE A 71 -1.53 -2.83 -10.98
C ILE A 71 -0.92 -2.76 -12.39
N LEU A 72 -0.12 -1.73 -12.63
CA LEU A 72 0.63 -1.59 -13.87
C LEU A 72 2.02 -2.20 -13.69
N LEU A 73 2.42 -3.07 -14.62
CA LEU A 73 3.76 -3.63 -14.65
C LEU A 73 4.47 -3.12 -15.91
N THR A 74 5.65 -2.55 -15.71
CA THR A 74 6.57 -2.16 -16.78
C THR A 74 7.82 -3.01 -16.65
N ILE A 75 8.17 -3.73 -17.72
CA ILE A 75 9.40 -4.52 -17.79
C ILE A 75 10.29 -3.87 -18.85
N SER A 76 11.52 -3.55 -18.47
CA SER A 76 12.50 -2.91 -19.34
C SER A 76 13.88 -3.50 -19.05
N GLY A 77 14.59 -3.88 -20.10
CA GLY A 77 15.89 -4.55 -20.00
C GLY A 77 16.22 -5.29 -21.31
N GLU A 78 17.37 -5.96 -21.33
CA GLU A 78 17.81 -6.86 -22.40
C GLU A 78 17.77 -8.32 -21.95
#